data_AF-A0A4Z1DDY6-F1
#
_entry.id   AF-A0A4Z1DDY6-F1
#
_cell.length_a   1.000
_cell.length_b   1.000
_cell.length_c   1.000
_cell.angle_alpha   90.00
_cell.angle_beta   90.00
_cell.angle_gamma   90.00
#
_symmetry.space_group_name_H-M   'P 1'
#
loop_
_entity.id
_entity.type
_entity.pdbx_description
1 polymer ?
#
loop_
_entity_poly.entity_id
_entity_poly.type
_entity_poly.pdbx_seq_one_letter_code
_entity_poly.pdbx_strand_id
1 'polypeptide(L)'
;MPSSQSPRETVQVDLGGRSVTVPEGGLYDRYRMDTDLDAVARDPRVSGVDFFRKLPKTKVDSPIGETLTPNFYYRISTARLTMLAPTRAIRTRLPRELAPLEVAPGLGLVSAMFFRYDVCDIDFYTEAAVGIAVKPARHGKLGFFDLVSALKNEHLDSYVLSLPVSTEIAQVRGHDGYGFPKWVTGLDVGIDAHRTTARVANDAGGVDLALSAPTPAQNSYPSGKRVSSLSSYTSIDGAWHSTLSQTNVLSAGTALLPRDLRLTVGEGRMADDLRSLKPMRTIQFDVVTEGQLALHMPVPTSVRTR
;
A
#
# COMPACT_ATOMS: atom_id res chain seq x y z
N MET A 1 -15.04 28.99 -2.70
CA MET A 1 -13.77 29.50 -3.26
C MET A 1 -12.74 28.41 -3.10
N PRO A 2 -12.32 27.71 -4.16
CA PRO A 2 -11.21 26.77 -4.03
C PRO A 2 -9.94 27.60 -3.78
N SER A 3 -9.25 27.32 -2.67
CA SER A 3 -7.95 27.90 -2.39
C SER A 3 -6.97 27.44 -3.47
N SER A 4 -6.58 28.37 -4.33
CA SER A 4 -5.46 28.21 -5.25
C SER A 4 -4.20 28.00 -4.43
N GLN A 5 -3.76 26.74 -4.30
CA GLN A 5 -2.39 26.47 -3.87
C GLN A 5 -1.46 27.07 -4.93
N SER A 6 -0.57 27.96 -4.52
CA SER A 6 0.53 28.42 -5.37
C SER A 6 1.25 27.21 -5.98
N PRO A 7 1.74 27.28 -7.23
CA PRO A 7 2.54 26.21 -7.80
C PRO A 7 3.68 25.91 -6.82
N ARG A 8 3.71 24.70 -6.27
CA ARG A 8 4.85 24.28 -5.45
C ARG A 8 6.05 24.28 -6.37
N GLU A 9 7.10 25.01 -6.01
CA GLU A 9 8.36 24.95 -6.72
C GLU A 9 8.89 23.50 -6.67
N THR A 10 9.54 23.08 -7.75
CA THR A 10 9.98 21.70 -7.94
C THR A 10 11.39 21.69 -8.51
N VAL A 11 12.15 20.66 -8.13
CA VAL A 11 13.51 20.42 -8.62
C VAL A 11 13.61 19.06 -9.31
N GLN A 12 14.55 18.96 -10.26
CA GLN A 12 14.88 17.71 -10.92
C GLN A 12 15.95 16.98 -10.15
N VAL A 13 15.75 15.68 -9.93
CA VAL A 13 16.65 14.84 -9.14
C VAL A 13 16.90 13.54 -9.89
N ASP A 14 18.14 13.07 -9.85
CA ASP A 14 18.50 11.80 -10.48
C ASP A 14 18.19 10.62 -9.55
N LEU A 15 17.45 9.66 -10.07
CA LEU A 15 17.07 8.43 -9.40
C LEU A 15 17.47 7.25 -10.29
N GLY A 16 18.73 6.79 -10.13
CA GLY A 16 19.26 5.66 -10.90
C GLY A 16 19.38 5.95 -12.39
N GLY A 17 19.79 7.16 -12.77
CA GLY A 17 19.88 7.59 -14.17
C GLY A 17 18.56 8.13 -14.75
N ARG A 18 17.49 8.23 -13.96
CA ARG A 18 16.21 8.83 -14.35
C ARG A 18 16.02 10.16 -13.65
N SER A 19 15.79 11.21 -14.44
CA SER A 19 15.36 12.51 -13.92
C SER A 19 13.91 12.43 -13.47
N VAL A 20 13.64 12.71 -12.20
CA VAL A 20 12.28 12.80 -11.63
C VAL A 20 12.07 14.16 -10.97
N THR A 21 10.82 14.64 -11.03
CA THR A 21 10.44 15.92 -10.43
C THR A 21 10.00 15.71 -8.98
N VAL A 22 10.58 16.47 -8.05
CA VAL A 22 10.19 16.45 -6.62
C VAL A 22 9.96 17.86 -6.07
N PRO A 23 9.18 18.04 -4.99
CA PRO A 23 9.00 19.34 -4.37
C PRO A 23 10.33 19.92 -3.87
N GLU A 24 10.61 21.18 -4.23
CA GLU A 24 11.79 21.89 -3.74
C GLU A 24 11.70 22.06 -2.22
N GLY A 25 12.79 21.75 -1.51
CA GLY A 25 12.79 21.78 -0.04
C GLY A 25 11.90 20.73 0.63
N GLY A 26 11.35 19.79 -0.15
CA GLY A 26 10.68 18.59 0.34
C GLY A 26 11.62 17.67 1.12
N LEU A 27 11.07 16.65 1.78
CA LEU A 27 11.87 15.68 2.52
C LEU A 27 12.83 14.94 1.58
N TYR A 28 12.37 14.55 0.38
CA TYR A 28 13.24 13.83 -0.53
C TYR A 28 14.38 14.70 -1.06
N ASP A 29 14.07 15.95 -1.38
CA ASP A 29 15.06 16.91 -1.87
C ASP A 29 16.15 17.20 -0.83
N ARG A 30 15.74 17.42 0.42
CA ARG A 30 16.65 17.77 1.51
C ARG A 30 17.48 16.60 2.03
N TYR A 31 16.89 15.41 2.10
CA TYR A 31 17.45 14.30 2.86
C TYR A 31 17.76 13.06 2.03
N ARG A 32 17.24 12.93 0.81
CA ARG A 32 17.51 11.78 -0.08
C ARG A 32 17.33 10.42 0.60
N MET A 33 16.19 10.24 1.30
CA MET A 33 15.85 9.07 2.14
C MET A 33 16.57 8.98 3.49
N ASP A 34 17.55 9.83 3.80
CA ASP A 34 18.23 9.89 5.11
C ASP A 34 17.61 10.97 6.02
N THR A 35 16.29 10.92 6.17
CA THR A 35 15.55 11.99 6.82
C THR A 35 15.87 12.07 8.31
N ASP A 36 16.25 13.27 8.76
CA ASP A 36 16.44 13.59 10.17
C ASP A 36 15.11 13.44 10.95
N LEU A 37 15.06 12.44 11.83
CA LEU A 37 13.88 12.14 12.64
C LEU A 37 13.53 13.26 13.63
N ASP A 38 14.49 14.10 14.05
CA ASP A 38 14.23 15.25 14.92
C ASP A 38 13.60 16.42 14.13
N ALA A 39 13.88 16.52 12.84
CA ALA A 39 13.14 17.42 11.94
C ALA A 39 11.70 16.95 11.74
N VAL A 40 11.51 15.64 11.52
CA VAL A 40 10.17 15.05 11.36
C VAL A 40 9.34 15.15 12.65
N ALA A 41 9.95 14.95 13.82
CA ALA A 41 9.28 15.05 15.12
C ALA A 41 8.71 16.45 15.40
N ARG A 42 9.17 17.48 14.68
CA ARG A 42 8.67 18.86 14.78
C ARG A 42 7.52 19.15 13.80
N ASP A 43 7.21 18.24 12.86
CA ASP A 43 6.08 18.40 11.96
C ASP A 43 4.77 18.17 12.73
N PRO A 44 3.85 19.16 12.78
CA PRO A 44 2.61 19.05 13.56
C PRO A 44 1.66 17.94 13.07
N ARG A 45 1.88 17.40 11.86
CA ARG A 45 1.10 16.28 11.32
C ARG A 45 1.57 14.93 11.85
N VAL A 46 2.76 14.85 12.45
CA VAL A 46 3.38 13.62 12.93
C VAL A 46 3.26 13.57 14.45
N SER A 47 2.60 12.55 14.99
CA SER A 47 2.36 12.39 16.42
C SER A 47 3.57 11.87 17.22
N GLY A 48 4.61 11.38 16.54
CA GLY A 48 5.88 10.97 17.15
C GLY A 48 6.75 10.15 16.19
N VAL A 49 8.01 9.87 16.56
CA VAL A 49 8.96 9.15 15.69
C VAL A 49 9.61 7.92 16.34
N ASP A 50 9.21 7.56 17.55
CA ASP A 50 9.83 6.48 18.33
C ASP A 50 9.77 5.11 17.66
N PHE A 51 8.74 4.88 16.84
CA PHE A 51 8.65 3.67 16.02
C PHE A 51 9.83 3.56 15.05
N PHE A 52 10.23 4.67 14.43
CA PHE A 52 11.32 4.73 13.45
C PHE A 52 12.70 4.72 14.10
N ARG A 53 12.86 5.31 15.29
CA ARG A 53 14.15 5.28 16.03
C ARG A 53 14.64 3.87 16.32
N LYS A 54 13.73 2.89 16.37
CA LYS A 54 14.02 1.47 16.61
C LYS A 54 14.30 0.68 15.32
N LEU A 55 14.21 1.33 14.15
CA LEU A 55 14.39 0.73 12.84
C LEU A 55 15.58 1.41 12.16
N PRO A 56 16.78 0.80 12.15
CA PRO A 56 17.92 1.40 11.48
C PRO A 56 17.69 1.43 9.96
N LYS A 57 18.07 2.53 9.33
CA LYS A 57 18.21 2.59 7.87
C LYS A 57 19.55 1.99 7.46
N THR A 58 19.52 1.17 6.43
CA THR A 58 20.70 0.55 5.81
C THR A 58 20.81 1.07 4.37
N LYS A 59 22.02 1.45 3.98
CA LYS A 59 22.34 1.83 2.61
C LYS A 59 22.48 0.57 1.77
N VAL A 60 21.82 0.53 0.61
CA VAL A 60 21.82 -0.62 -0.29
C VAL A 60 21.95 -0.16 -1.73
N ASP A 61 22.61 -0.98 -2.53
CA ASP A 61 22.56 -0.87 -3.98
C ASP A 61 21.24 -1.45 -4.48
N SER A 62 20.60 -0.72 -5.39
CA SER A 62 19.33 -1.14 -5.99
C SER A 62 19.30 -0.77 -7.48
N PRO A 63 18.33 -1.29 -8.25
CA PRO A 63 18.19 -0.95 -9.66
C PRO A 63 17.98 0.56 -9.92
N ILE A 64 17.58 1.33 -8.90
CA ILE A 64 17.40 2.79 -8.95
C ILE A 64 18.61 3.55 -8.35
N GLY A 65 19.77 2.90 -8.32
CA GLY A 65 20.97 3.42 -7.68
C GLY A 65 21.00 3.15 -6.17
N GLU A 66 21.95 3.78 -5.51
CA GLU A 66 22.16 3.66 -4.06
C GLU A 66 21.02 4.35 -3.30
N THR A 67 20.41 3.64 -2.35
CA THR A 67 19.27 4.15 -1.57
C THR A 67 19.33 3.64 -0.13
N LEU A 68 18.56 4.26 0.76
CA LEU A 68 18.36 3.79 2.13
C LEU A 68 17.05 2.99 2.25
N THR A 69 17.09 1.94 3.06
CA THR A 69 15.93 1.11 3.42
C THR A 69 15.89 0.91 4.93
N PRO A 70 14.71 0.88 5.57
CA PRO A 70 13.37 1.04 5.00
C PRO A 70 13.05 2.47 4.53
N ASN A 71 12.08 2.56 3.60
CA ASN A 71 11.36 3.80 3.31
C ASN A 71 10.36 4.06 4.44
N PHE A 72 10.42 5.26 5.03
CA PHE A 72 9.58 5.65 6.14
C PHE A 72 8.44 6.56 5.71
N TYR A 73 7.26 6.21 6.21
CA TYR A 73 6.04 6.98 6.09
C TYR A 73 5.57 7.38 7.49
N TYR A 74 5.86 8.63 7.83
CA TYR A 74 5.71 9.22 9.15
C TYR A 74 4.27 9.54 9.52
N ARG A 75 3.43 9.82 8.52
CA ARG A 75 1.99 10.02 8.69
C ARG A 75 1.24 9.43 7.50
N ILE A 76 0.45 8.39 7.77
CA ILE A 76 -0.37 7.74 6.74
C ILE A 76 -1.83 7.63 7.18
N SER A 77 -2.71 7.59 6.18
CA SER A 77 -4.09 7.12 6.34
C SER A 77 -4.39 6.09 5.26
N THR A 78 -5.11 5.04 5.62
CA THR A 78 -5.42 3.95 4.70
C THR A 78 -6.86 3.50 4.82
N ALA A 79 -7.40 3.01 3.70
CA ALA A 79 -8.72 2.43 3.61
C ALA A 79 -8.63 1.12 2.83
N ARG A 80 -9.17 0.02 3.39
CA ARG A 80 -9.12 -1.31 2.77
C ARG A 80 -10.49 -1.95 2.74
N LEU A 81 -10.93 -2.31 1.54
CA LEU A 81 -12.09 -3.15 1.30
C LEU A 81 -11.63 -4.58 1.11
N THR A 82 -12.00 -5.47 2.01
CA THR A 82 -11.77 -6.90 1.86
C THR A 82 -13.03 -7.55 1.29
N MET A 83 -12.88 -8.24 0.16
CA MET A 83 -13.97 -8.86 -0.59
C MET A 83 -13.71 -10.34 -0.79
N LEU A 84 -14.80 -11.13 -0.79
CA LEU A 84 -14.76 -12.51 -1.25
C LEU A 84 -14.71 -12.55 -2.77
N ALA A 85 -13.92 -13.47 -3.33
CA ALA A 85 -13.87 -13.74 -4.76
C ALA A 85 -13.74 -15.25 -5.02
N PRO A 86 -14.32 -15.77 -6.13
CA PRO A 86 -14.14 -17.17 -6.49
C PRO A 86 -12.68 -17.50 -6.73
N THR A 87 -12.14 -18.52 -6.07
CA THR A 87 -10.72 -18.95 -6.24
C THR A 87 -10.39 -19.17 -7.71
N ARG A 88 -11.32 -19.72 -8.49
CA ARG A 88 -11.16 -19.91 -9.94
C ARG A 88 -10.85 -18.61 -10.69
N ALA A 89 -11.46 -17.49 -10.30
CA ALA A 89 -11.21 -16.19 -10.92
C ALA A 89 -9.87 -15.62 -10.47
N ILE A 90 -9.59 -15.67 -9.16
CA ILE A 90 -8.29 -15.31 -8.58
C ILE A 90 -7.16 -16.05 -9.30
N ARG A 91 -7.34 -17.35 -9.54
CA ARG A 91 -6.32 -18.21 -10.13
C ARG A 91 -5.92 -17.78 -11.55
N THR A 92 -6.82 -17.15 -12.31
CA THR A 92 -6.53 -16.65 -13.67
C THR A 92 -5.62 -15.42 -13.69
N ARG A 93 -5.52 -14.69 -12.57
CA ARG A 93 -4.73 -13.47 -12.44
C ARG A 93 -3.49 -13.64 -11.57
N LEU A 94 -3.47 -14.66 -10.73
CA LEU A 94 -2.36 -14.93 -9.83
C LEU A 94 -1.30 -15.83 -10.51
N PRO A 95 0.01 -15.56 -10.38
CA PRO A 95 1.09 -16.44 -10.86
C PRO A 95 1.01 -17.86 -10.29
N ARG A 96 1.37 -18.86 -11.09
CA ARG A 96 1.12 -20.29 -10.80
C ARG A 96 1.79 -20.77 -9.50
N GLU A 97 2.91 -20.17 -9.15
CA GLU A 97 3.75 -20.47 -8.00
C GLU A 97 3.12 -20.03 -6.68
N LEU A 98 2.26 -19.01 -6.70
CA LEU A 98 1.55 -18.52 -5.52
C LEU A 98 0.19 -19.19 -5.40
N ALA A 99 -0.18 -19.61 -4.18
CA ALA A 99 -1.48 -20.20 -3.92
C ALA A 99 -2.43 -19.16 -3.29
N PRO A 100 -3.68 -19.03 -3.77
CA PRO A 100 -4.64 -18.12 -3.17
C PRO A 100 -4.96 -18.51 -1.72
N LEU A 101 -5.21 -17.51 -0.89
CA LEU A 101 -5.67 -17.67 0.47
C LEU A 101 -7.17 -17.95 0.47
N GLU A 102 -7.57 -19.19 0.75
CA GLU A 102 -8.99 -19.57 0.82
C GLU A 102 -9.52 -19.45 2.25
N VAL A 103 -10.66 -18.78 2.41
CA VAL A 103 -11.41 -18.72 3.68
C VAL A 103 -12.53 -19.76 3.76
N ALA A 104 -12.91 -20.31 2.61
CA ALA A 104 -13.79 -21.47 2.46
C ALA A 104 -13.46 -22.15 1.12
N PRO A 105 -13.82 -23.44 0.91
CA PRO A 105 -13.56 -24.13 -0.34
C PRO A 105 -14.04 -23.33 -1.57
N GLY A 106 -13.11 -22.94 -2.44
CA GLY A 106 -13.40 -22.19 -3.66
C GLY A 106 -13.65 -20.68 -3.47
N LEU A 107 -13.47 -20.13 -2.28
CA LEU A 107 -13.59 -18.70 -1.97
C LEU A 107 -12.29 -18.16 -1.37
N GLY A 108 -11.67 -17.21 -2.06
CA GLY A 108 -10.50 -16.48 -1.60
C GLY A 108 -10.78 -15.02 -1.26
N LEU A 109 -9.74 -14.33 -0.79
CA LEU A 109 -9.80 -12.92 -0.43
C LEU A 109 -9.06 -12.05 -1.45
N VAL A 110 -9.72 -10.97 -1.86
CA VAL A 110 -9.15 -9.88 -2.66
C VAL A 110 -9.42 -8.57 -1.96
N SER A 111 -8.63 -7.55 -2.26
CA SER A 111 -8.76 -6.24 -1.62
C SER A 111 -8.62 -5.10 -2.60
N ALA A 112 -9.42 -4.06 -2.40
CA ALA A 112 -9.15 -2.72 -2.94
C ALA A 112 -8.66 -1.86 -1.78
N MET A 113 -7.48 -1.25 -1.93
CA MET A 113 -6.84 -0.43 -0.91
C MET A 113 -6.58 0.98 -1.43
N PHE A 114 -6.66 1.96 -0.56
CA PHE A 114 -6.39 3.36 -0.86
C PHE A 114 -5.49 3.92 0.25
N PHE A 115 -4.45 4.64 -0.15
CA PHE A 115 -3.41 5.14 0.73
C PHE A 115 -3.23 6.63 0.51
N ARG A 116 -3.05 7.34 1.62
CA ARG A 116 -2.63 8.73 1.65
C ARG A 116 -1.38 8.81 2.52
N TYR A 117 -0.30 9.32 1.94
CA TYR A 117 0.97 9.50 2.62
C TYR A 117 1.19 11.01 2.82
N ASP A 118 0.84 11.52 4.00
CA ASP A 118 0.90 12.95 4.29
C ASP A 118 2.33 13.45 4.54
N VAL A 119 3.15 12.60 5.15
CA VAL A 119 4.56 12.86 5.47
C VAL A 119 5.34 11.55 5.29
N CYS A 120 6.27 11.49 4.35
CA CYS A 120 7.14 10.34 4.11
C CYS A 120 8.44 10.76 3.40
N ASP A 121 9.45 9.88 3.37
CA ASP A 121 10.77 10.19 2.79
C ASP A 121 10.70 10.68 1.34
N ILE A 122 9.68 10.26 0.58
CA ILE A 122 9.49 10.59 -0.84
C ILE A 122 8.39 11.64 -1.07
N ASP A 123 8.13 12.45 -0.05
CA ASP A 123 7.14 13.52 -0.03
C ASP A 123 5.68 13.05 -0.13
N PHE A 124 4.75 14.00 -0.18
CA PHE A 124 3.32 13.70 -0.23
C PHE A 124 2.96 12.97 -1.52
N TYR A 125 2.23 11.87 -1.39
CA TYR A 125 1.53 11.26 -2.51
C TYR A 125 0.37 10.37 -2.04
N THR A 126 -0.39 9.89 -3.00
CA THR A 126 -1.53 9.00 -2.83
C THR A 126 -1.34 7.77 -3.71
N GLU A 127 -1.87 6.64 -3.26
CA GLU A 127 -1.74 5.35 -3.94
C GLU A 127 -3.05 4.57 -3.80
N ALA A 128 -3.33 3.69 -4.75
CA ALA A 128 -4.39 2.70 -4.60
C ALA A 128 -3.88 1.33 -5.05
N ALA A 129 -4.49 0.26 -4.58
CA ALA A 129 -4.06 -1.10 -4.91
C ALA A 129 -5.24 -2.04 -5.11
N VAL A 130 -5.09 -2.98 -6.05
CA VAL A 130 -5.85 -4.22 -6.07
C VAL A 130 -4.90 -5.35 -5.66
N GLY A 131 -5.20 -5.99 -4.52
CA GLY A 131 -4.38 -7.05 -3.95
C GLY A 131 -5.13 -8.37 -3.85
N ILE A 132 -4.41 -9.47 -3.98
CA ILE A 132 -4.89 -10.84 -3.76
C ILE A 132 -4.19 -11.37 -2.51
N ALA A 133 -4.96 -11.86 -1.53
CA ALA A 133 -4.37 -12.55 -0.40
C ALA A 133 -3.88 -13.94 -0.85
N VAL A 134 -2.65 -14.28 -0.51
CA VAL A 134 -2.02 -15.55 -0.87
C VAL A 134 -1.57 -16.28 0.39
N LYS A 135 -1.37 -17.58 0.26
CA LYS A 135 -0.63 -18.35 1.27
C LYS A 135 0.83 -17.88 1.22
N PRO A 136 1.53 -17.64 2.35
CA PRO A 136 2.98 -17.53 2.38
C PRO A 136 3.74 -18.47 1.41
N ALA A 137 4.79 -17.96 0.77
CA ALA A 137 5.54 -18.72 -0.25
C ALA A 137 6.22 -19.98 0.34
N ARG A 138 6.64 -19.91 1.61
CA ARG A 138 7.20 -21.03 2.37
C ARG A 138 6.23 -21.46 3.45
N HIS A 139 5.71 -22.69 3.35
CA HIS A 139 5.10 -23.36 4.49
C HIS A 139 5.61 -24.79 4.62
N GLY A 140 5.84 -25.20 5.87
CA GLY A 140 5.57 -26.58 6.27
C GLY A 140 4.10 -26.95 6.04
N LYS A 141 3.64 -28.12 6.46
CA LYS A 141 2.21 -28.49 6.33
C LYS A 141 1.35 -27.69 7.33
N LEU A 142 1.15 -26.39 7.10
CA LEU A 142 0.23 -25.58 7.90
C LEU A 142 -1.21 -25.78 7.38
N GLY A 143 -2.09 -26.24 8.28
CA GLY A 143 -3.51 -26.44 8.02
C GLY A 143 -4.30 -25.12 8.00
N PHE A 144 -5.59 -25.20 7.65
CA PHE A 144 -6.51 -24.05 7.59
C PHE A 144 -6.56 -23.22 8.89
N PHE A 145 -6.45 -23.86 10.05
CA PHE A 145 -6.46 -23.18 11.35
C PHE A 145 -5.25 -22.25 11.56
N ASP A 146 -4.09 -22.64 11.06
CA ASP A 146 -2.85 -21.87 11.22
C ASP A 146 -2.87 -20.60 10.34
N LEU A 147 -3.57 -20.69 9.20
CA LEU A 147 -3.84 -19.57 8.32
C LEU A 147 -4.75 -18.51 8.96
N VAL A 148 -5.79 -18.95 9.68
CA VAL A 148 -6.68 -18.07 10.45
C VAL A 148 -5.92 -17.42 11.61
N SER A 149 -4.99 -18.14 12.24
CA SER A 149 -4.10 -17.58 13.27
C SER A 149 -3.13 -16.56 12.68
N ALA A 150 -2.56 -16.76 11.49
CA ALA A 150 -1.72 -15.77 10.80
C ALA A 150 -2.50 -14.48 10.47
N LEU A 151 -3.74 -14.62 9.99
CA LEU A 151 -4.67 -13.48 9.80
C LEU A 151 -4.94 -12.72 11.12
N LYS A 152 -4.98 -13.43 12.26
CA LYS A 152 -5.15 -12.84 13.60
C LYS A 152 -3.86 -12.25 14.18
N ASN A 153 -2.69 -12.80 13.82
CA ASN A 153 -1.36 -12.39 14.27
C ASN A 153 -0.81 -11.20 13.47
N GLU A 154 -1.68 -10.50 12.75
CA GLU A 154 -1.37 -9.28 12.00
C GLU A 154 -0.28 -9.45 10.91
N HIS A 155 0.03 -10.68 10.47
CA HIS A 155 0.94 -10.95 9.34
C HIS A 155 0.18 -11.50 8.15
N LEU A 156 0.17 -10.75 7.05
CA LEU A 156 -0.53 -11.11 5.82
C LEU A 156 0.44 -11.29 4.66
N ASP A 157 0.08 -12.18 3.75
CA ASP A 157 0.82 -12.42 2.52
C ASP A 157 -0.06 -12.04 1.32
N SER A 158 0.51 -11.28 0.39
CA SER A 158 -0.25 -10.74 -0.73
C SER A 158 0.51 -10.73 -2.04
N TYR A 159 -0.26 -10.69 -3.12
CA TYR A 159 0.20 -10.39 -4.46
C TYR A 159 -0.54 -9.15 -4.96
N VAL A 160 0.20 -8.13 -5.38
CA VAL A 160 -0.36 -6.86 -5.85
C VAL A 160 -0.57 -6.95 -7.36
N LEU A 161 -1.83 -6.84 -7.79
CA LEU A 161 -2.22 -6.92 -9.20
C LEU A 161 -2.13 -5.56 -9.90
N SER A 162 -2.50 -4.50 -9.20
CA SER A 162 -2.50 -3.12 -9.72
C SER A 162 -2.10 -2.16 -8.61
N LEU A 163 -1.34 -1.11 -8.94
CA LEU A 163 -0.79 -0.18 -7.95
C LEU A 163 -0.61 1.26 -8.49
N PRO A 164 -1.68 1.96 -8.92
CA PRO A 164 -1.58 3.35 -9.39
C PRO A 164 -1.11 4.31 -8.28
N VAL A 165 -0.33 5.32 -8.67
CA VAL A 165 0.18 6.38 -7.79
C VAL A 165 -0.01 7.76 -8.42
N SER A 166 0.04 8.81 -7.60
CA SER A 166 -0.09 10.21 -8.07
C SER A 166 1.21 10.92 -8.40
N THR A 167 2.39 10.34 -8.11
CA THR A 167 3.69 10.99 -8.34
C THR A 167 4.67 10.10 -9.11
N GLU A 168 5.54 10.73 -9.89
CA GLU A 168 6.57 10.07 -10.71
C GLU A 168 7.60 9.35 -9.84
N ILE A 169 8.10 9.99 -8.77
CA ILE A 169 9.07 9.37 -7.86
C ILE A 169 8.54 8.06 -7.24
N ALA A 170 7.26 8.03 -6.86
CA ALA A 170 6.64 6.81 -6.32
C ALA A 170 6.54 5.71 -7.38
N GLN A 171 6.30 6.07 -8.64
CA GLN A 171 6.22 5.14 -9.76
C GLN A 171 7.60 4.56 -10.08
N VAL A 172 8.61 5.39 -10.28
CA VAL A 172 9.99 4.94 -10.63
C VAL A 172 10.54 4.05 -9.52
N ARG A 173 10.44 4.49 -8.26
CA ARG A 173 10.89 3.68 -7.13
C ARG A 173 10.15 2.35 -7.07
N GLY A 174 8.82 2.34 -7.14
CA GLY A 174 8.05 1.11 -6.98
C GLY A 174 8.15 0.12 -8.15
N HIS A 175 8.24 0.62 -9.39
CA HIS A 175 8.41 -0.22 -10.57
C HIS A 175 9.82 -0.80 -10.63
N ASP A 176 10.84 0.07 -10.63
CA ASP A 176 12.22 -0.37 -10.88
C ASP A 176 12.91 -0.87 -9.61
N GLY A 177 12.57 -0.32 -8.43
CA GLY A 177 13.16 -0.74 -7.16
C GLY A 177 12.45 -1.93 -6.51
N TYR A 178 11.13 -2.07 -6.68
CA TYR A 178 10.32 -3.08 -5.97
C TYR A 178 9.62 -4.10 -6.88
N GLY A 179 9.63 -3.92 -8.20
CA GLY A 179 8.94 -4.80 -9.15
C GLY A 179 7.41 -4.74 -9.07
N PHE A 180 6.85 -3.68 -8.48
CA PHE A 180 5.40 -3.50 -8.42
C PHE A 180 4.84 -2.96 -9.75
N PRO A 181 3.59 -3.30 -10.10
CA PRO A 181 2.96 -2.85 -11.34
C PRO A 181 2.46 -1.39 -11.23
N LYS A 182 3.34 -0.45 -10.86
CA LYS A 182 3.00 0.96 -10.65
C LYS A 182 2.91 1.75 -11.96
N TRP A 183 1.92 2.64 -12.04
CA TRP A 183 1.81 3.67 -13.07
C TRP A 183 1.27 4.97 -12.47
N VAL A 184 1.54 6.10 -13.13
CA VAL A 184 1.04 7.41 -12.70
C VAL A 184 -0.36 7.66 -13.25
N THR A 185 -1.28 8.13 -12.40
CA THR A 185 -2.61 8.63 -12.82
C THR A 185 -3.12 9.66 -11.82
N GLY A 186 -4.13 10.44 -12.19
CA GLY A 186 -4.86 11.30 -11.26
C GLY A 186 -5.49 10.48 -10.14
N LEU A 187 -5.07 10.71 -8.89
CA LEU A 187 -5.49 9.88 -7.77
C LEU A 187 -5.65 10.72 -6.51
N ASP A 188 -6.88 10.85 -6.05
CA ASP A 188 -7.25 11.59 -4.85
C ASP A 188 -7.74 10.65 -3.76
N VAL A 189 -7.22 10.82 -2.55
CA VAL A 189 -7.62 10.05 -1.37
C VAL A 189 -7.83 11.02 -0.21
N GLY A 190 -9.04 11.01 0.36
CA GLY A 190 -9.43 11.77 1.53
C GLY A 190 -9.97 10.83 2.60
N ILE A 191 -9.31 10.79 3.75
CA ILE A 191 -9.67 9.92 4.88
C ILE A 191 -9.65 10.79 6.13
N ASP A 192 -10.81 11.00 6.72
CA ASP A 192 -10.97 11.67 8.00
C ASP A 192 -11.84 10.85 8.95
N ALA A 193 -12.11 11.38 10.15
CA ALA A 193 -12.88 10.69 11.18
C ALA A 193 -14.35 10.41 10.80
N HIS A 194 -14.88 11.07 9.78
CA HIS A 194 -16.28 11.01 9.37
C HIS A 194 -16.46 10.30 8.04
N ARG A 195 -15.57 10.53 7.08
CA ARG A 195 -15.73 10.03 5.71
C ARG A 195 -14.41 9.60 5.09
N THR A 196 -14.53 8.53 4.31
CA THR A 196 -13.48 7.98 3.47
C THR A 196 -13.91 8.12 2.02
N THR A 197 -13.08 8.78 1.23
CA THR A 197 -13.27 8.97 -0.21
C THR A 197 -11.99 8.66 -0.96
N ALA A 198 -12.14 8.08 -2.15
CA ALA A 198 -11.05 7.94 -3.09
C ALA A 198 -11.56 8.04 -4.52
N ARG A 199 -10.75 8.59 -5.42
CA ARG A 199 -11.02 8.63 -6.85
C ARG A 199 -9.72 8.38 -7.61
N VAL A 200 -9.70 7.32 -8.40
CA VAL A 200 -8.66 6.98 -9.36
C VAL A 200 -9.19 7.36 -10.74
N ALA A 201 -8.43 8.17 -11.48
CA ALA A 201 -8.74 8.56 -12.85
C ALA A 201 -8.31 7.47 -13.84
N ASN A 202 -9.05 7.37 -14.93
CA ASN A 202 -8.59 6.65 -16.11
C ASN A 202 -7.90 7.60 -17.09
N ASP A 203 -7.32 7.05 -18.15
CA ASP A 203 -6.55 7.81 -19.14
C ASP A 203 -7.42 8.80 -19.95
N ALA A 204 -8.73 8.63 -19.95
CA ALA A 204 -9.71 9.50 -20.60
C ALA A 204 -10.30 10.58 -19.67
N GLY A 205 -9.76 10.75 -18.45
CA GLY A 205 -10.27 11.68 -17.43
C GLY A 205 -11.54 11.22 -16.70
N GLY A 206 -12.08 10.06 -17.06
CA GLY A 206 -13.16 9.37 -16.38
C GLY A 206 -12.74 8.74 -15.06
N VAL A 207 -13.62 7.90 -14.51
CA VAL A 207 -13.37 7.14 -13.27
C VAL A 207 -12.87 5.76 -13.64
N ASP A 208 -11.69 5.40 -13.12
CA ASP A 208 -11.23 4.03 -13.08
C ASP A 208 -11.91 3.35 -11.87
N LEU A 209 -11.58 3.78 -10.65
CA LEU A 209 -12.19 3.29 -9.41
C LEU A 209 -12.50 4.45 -8.46
N ALA A 210 -13.65 4.42 -7.77
CA ALA A 210 -13.96 5.40 -6.74
C ALA A 210 -14.63 4.79 -5.50
N LEU A 211 -14.28 5.29 -4.32
CA LEU A 211 -14.83 4.90 -3.03
C LEU A 211 -15.50 6.09 -2.35
N SER A 212 -16.65 5.86 -1.72
CA SER A 212 -17.25 6.74 -0.74
C SER A 212 -17.92 5.92 0.36
N ALA A 213 -17.53 6.12 1.61
CA ALA A 213 -18.16 5.48 2.76
C ALA A 213 -18.00 6.34 4.02
N PRO A 214 -18.92 6.26 5.00
CA PRO A 214 -18.66 6.73 6.36
C PRO A 214 -17.43 6.04 6.93
N THR A 215 -16.55 6.79 7.56
CA THR A 215 -15.41 6.21 8.27
C THR A 215 -15.93 5.45 9.50
N PRO A 216 -15.57 4.16 9.68
CA PRO A 216 -15.95 3.42 10.89
C PRO A 216 -15.46 4.10 12.16
N ALA A 217 -16.12 3.86 13.29
CA ALA A 217 -15.70 4.41 14.58
C ALA A 217 -14.24 4.04 14.89
N GLN A 218 -13.43 5.05 15.21
CA GLN A 218 -12.00 4.91 15.40
C GLN A 218 -11.64 4.64 16.85
N ASN A 219 -10.66 3.76 17.06
CA ASN A 219 -10.01 3.53 18.34
C ASN A 219 -8.56 3.98 18.24
N SER A 220 -8.09 4.71 19.24
CA SER A 220 -6.70 5.15 19.33
C SER A 220 -5.85 4.13 20.11
N TYR A 221 -4.60 3.97 19.67
CA TYR A 221 -3.64 3.02 20.23
C TYR A 221 -2.32 3.73 20.53
N PRO A 222 -1.68 3.45 21.67
CA PRO A 222 -0.31 3.88 21.91
C PRO A 222 0.65 3.31 20.85
N SER A 223 1.64 4.11 20.45
CA SER A 223 2.65 3.72 19.47
C SER A 223 3.36 2.43 19.88
N GLY A 224 3.55 1.52 18.91
CA GLY A 224 4.18 0.22 19.11
C GLY A 224 3.28 -0.85 19.73
N LYS A 225 2.09 -0.50 20.24
CA LYS A 225 1.15 -1.49 20.79
C LYS A 225 0.48 -2.33 19.71
N ARG A 226 0.29 -1.77 18.52
CA ARG A 226 -0.35 -2.42 17.38
C ARG A 226 0.50 -2.26 16.14
N VAL A 227 1.31 -3.27 15.83
CA VAL A 227 2.19 -3.28 14.67
C VAL A 227 1.85 -4.48 13.81
N SER A 228 1.22 -4.19 12.67
CA SER A 228 0.90 -5.20 11.67
C SER A 228 2.01 -5.32 10.63
N SER A 229 2.12 -6.48 10.00
CA SER A 229 3.09 -6.76 8.95
C SER A 229 2.40 -7.32 7.71
N LEU A 230 2.86 -6.92 6.53
CA LEU A 230 2.41 -7.46 5.25
C LEU A 230 3.62 -7.78 4.39
N SER A 231 3.68 -9.02 3.92
CA SER A 231 4.64 -9.50 2.93
C SER A 231 3.98 -9.47 1.55
N SER A 232 4.59 -8.76 0.61
CA SER A 232 4.12 -8.68 -0.79
C SER A 232 5.10 -9.38 -1.72
N TYR A 233 4.60 -10.24 -2.59
CA TYR A 233 5.42 -10.98 -3.55
C TYR A 233 5.43 -10.32 -4.92
N THR A 234 6.62 -10.11 -5.47
CA THR A 234 6.86 -9.60 -6.83
C THR A 234 7.92 -10.45 -7.54
N SER A 235 7.98 -10.36 -8.86
CA SER A 235 9.04 -10.97 -9.67
C SER A 235 9.84 -9.87 -10.33
N ILE A 236 11.16 -9.90 -10.15
CA ILE A 236 12.13 -8.95 -10.72
C ILE A 236 13.14 -9.80 -11.48
N ASP A 237 13.28 -9.56 -12.79
CA ASP A 237 14.17 -10.31 -13.68
C ASP A 237 14.01 -11.85 -13.59
N GLY A 238 12.77 -12.30 -13.42
CA GLY A 238 12.43 -13.72 -13.29
C GLY A 238 12.68 -14.33 -11.90
N ALA A 239 13.25 -13.56 -10.96
CA ALA A 239 13.46 -13.98 -9.59
C ALA A 239 12.36 -13.45 -8.65
N TRP A 240 11.85 -14.32 -7.79
CA TRP A 240 10.85 -13.95 -6.79
C TRP A 240 11.46 -13.18 -5.64
N HIS A 241 10.76 -12.14 -5.22
CA HIS A 241 11.14 -11.30 -4.08
C HIS A 241 9.95 -11.15 -3.12
N SER A 242 10.26 -10.99 -1.84
CA SER A 242 9.30 -10.62 -0.79
C SER A 242 9.63 -9.23 -0.27
N THR A 243 8.65 -8.35 -0.26
CA THR A 243 8.73 -7.00 0.30
C THR A 243 8.00 -6.97 1.63
N LEU A 244 8.71 -6.76 2.73
CA LEU A 244 8.13 -6.61 4.05
C LEU A 244 7.70 -5.16 4.28
N SER A 245 6.48 -4.99 4.76
CA SER A 245 5.95 -3.71 5.22
C SER A 245 5.46 -3.85 6.66
N GLN A 246 5.79 -2.89 7.52
CA GLN A 246 5.39 -2.87 8.92
C GLN A 246 4.60 -1.60 9.19
N THR A 247 3.33 -1.75 9.61
CA THR A 247 2.44 -0.63 9.91
C THR A 247 2.18 -0.54 11.41
N ASN A 248 2.69 0.52 12.04
CA ASN A 248 2.33 0.92 13.39
C ASN A 248 1.01 1.70 13.35
N VAL A 249 -0.05 1.09 13.85
CA VAL A 249 -1.41 1.61 13.79
C VAL A 249 -1.69 2.46 15.03
N LEU A 250 -2.00 3.74 14.83
CA LEU A 250 -2.23 4.69 15.91
C LEU A 250 -3.72 5.02 16.09
N SER A 251 -4.50 5.02 15.01
CA SER A 251 -5.95 5.17 15.04
C SER A 251 -6.59 4.36 13.92
N ALA A 252 -7.48 3.44 14.28
CA ALA A 252 -8.15 2.57 13.31
C ALA A 252 -9.56 2.18 13.74
N GLY A 253 -10.39 1.89 12.73
CA GLY A 253 -11.76 1.41 12.87
C GLY A 253 -12.10 0.39 11.79
N THR A 254 -13.00 -0.53 12.11
CA THR A 254 -13.43 -1.60 11.20
C THR A 254 -14.95 -1.69 11.17
N ALA A 255 -15.52 -1.80 9.97
CA ALA A 255 -16.91 -2.17 9.76
C ALA A 255 -16.99 -3.56 9.12
N LEU A 256 -17.73 -4.47 9.75
CA LEU A 256 -18.00 -5.81 9.20
C LEU A 256 -19.27 -5.76 8.36
N LEU A 257 -19.22 -6.40 7.19
CA LEU A 257 -20.32 -6.45 6.21
C LEU A 257 -20.98 -5.06 5.98
N PRO A 258 -20.18 -4.03 5.63
CA PRO A 258 -20.64 -2.65 5.56
C PRO A 258 -21.78 -2.48 4.55
N ARG A 259 -22.80 -1.69 4.91
CA ARG A 259 -23.97 -1.42 4.06
C ARG A 259 -23.90 -0.05 3.39
N ASP A 260 -23.40 0.97 4.11
CA ASP A 260 -23.34 2.36 3.63
C ASP A 260 -22.04 2.64 2.86
N LEU A 261 -21.64 1.71 2.00
CA LEU A 261 -20.41 1.79 1.23
C LEU A 261 -20.70 1.80 -0.26
N ARG A 262 -20.17 2.81 -0.96
CA ARG A 262 -20.27 2.91 -2.42
C ARG A 262 -18.89 2.76 -3.05
N LEU A 263 -18.66 1.60 -3.66
CA LEU A 263 -17.54 1.36 -4.57
C LEU A 263 -18.04 1.45 -6.02
N THR A 264 -17.53 2.42 -6.78
CA THR A 264 -17.84 2.60 -8.20
C THR A 264 -16.69 2.03 -9.01
N VAL A 265 -16.96 0.98 -9.79
CA VAL A 265 -16.02 0.36 -10.73
C VAL A 265 -16.32 0.88 -12.13
N GLY A 266 -15.47 1.78 -12.63
CA GLY A 266 -15.62 2.41 -13.93
C GLY A 266 -14.85 1.68 -15.03
N GLU A 267 -14.12 2.45 -15.83
CA GLU A 267 -13.37 1.97 -17.00
C GLU A 267 -11.91 2.35 -16.83
N GLY A 268 -10.99 1.39 -16.88
CA GLY A 268 -9.58 1.61 -16.65
C GLY A 268 -8.86 0.36 -16.16
N ARG A 269 -7.53 0.42 -16.09
CA ARG A 269 -6.68 -0.73 -15.77
C ARG A 269 -7.03 -1.32 -14.39
N MET A 270 -7.22 -0.48 -13.38
CA MET A 270 -7.50 -0.95 -12.01
C MET A 270 -8.89 -1.58 -11.90
N ALA A 271 -9.88 -1.00 -12.58
CA ALA A 271 -11.26 -1.49 -12.67
C ALA A 271 -11.32 -2.83 -13.39
N ASP A 272 -10.60 -2.99 -14.49
CA ASP A 272 -10.52 -4.24 -15.24
C ASP A 272 -9.86 -5.34 -14.42
N ASP A 273 -8.76 -5.02 -13.72
CA ASP A 273 -8.12 -5.94 -12.80
C ASP A 273 -9.06 -6.36 -11.67
N LEU A 274 -9.75 -5.42 -11.01
CA LEU A 274 -10.73 -5.76 -9.98
C LEU A 274 -11.90 -6.60 -10.54
N ARG A 275 -12.45 -6.23 -11.70
CA ARG A 275 -13.56 -6.94 -12.36
C ARG A 275 -13.17 -8.36 -12.76
N SER A 276 -11.93 -8.57 -13.21
CA SER A 276 -11.40 -9.89 -13.58
C SER A 276 -11.39 -10.88 -12.42
N LEU A 277 -11.27 -10.39 -11.18
CA LEU A 277 -11.31 -11.20 -9.96
C LEU A 277 -12.73 -11.61 -9.55
N LYS A 278 -13.76 -11.00 -10.16
CA LYS A 278 -15.19 -11.23 -9.84
C LYS A 278 -15.50 -11.09 -8.35
N PRO A 279 -15.15 -9.96 -7.70
CA PRO A 279 -15.46 -9.74 -6.29
C PRO A 279 -16.97 -9.82 -6.06
N MET A 280 -17.36 -10.50 -4.98
CA MET A 280 -18.75 -10.78 -4.64
C MET A 280 -19.29 -9.78 -3.63
N ARG A 281 -18.86 -9.90 -2.37
CA ARG A 281 -19.34 -9.10 -1.25
C ARG A 281 -18.15 -8.56 -0.47
N THR A 282 -18.21 -7.26 -0.14
CA THR A 282 -17.32 -6.66 0.86
C THR A 282 -17.69 -7.20 2.23
N ILE A 283 -16.77 -7.96 2.82
CA ILE A 283 -16.96 -8.58 4.14
C ILE A 283 -16.40 -7.72 5.26
N GLN A 284 -15.45 -6.84 4.95
CA GLN A 284 -14.80 -5.99 5.93
C GLN A 284 -14.32 -4.70 5.26
N PHE A 285 -14.49 -3.59 5.96
CA PHE A 285 -13.94 -2.29 5.61
C PHE A 285 -13.10 -1.78 6.79
N ASP A 286 -11.79 -1.75 6.59
CA ASP A 286 -10.84 -1.22 7.58
C ASP A 286 -10.43 0.19 7.17
N VAL A 287 -10.40 1.10 8.14
CA VAL A 287 -9.87 2.45 7.96
C VAL A 287 -8.87 2.74 9.08
N VAL A 288 -7.66 3.12 8.68
CA VAL A 288 -6.65 3.71 9.56
C VAL A 288 -6.66 5.20 9.29
N THR A 289 -7.20 6.01 10.20
CA THR A 289 -7.13 7.47 10.08
C THR A 289 -5.75 7.99 10.44
N GLU A 290 -4.99 7.25 11.25
CA GLU A 290 -3.62 7.57 11.60
C GLU A 290 -2.74 6.33 11.80
N GLY A 291 -1.63 6.29 11.07
CA GLY A 291 -0.61 5.28 11.27
C GLY A 291 0.75 5.71 10.74
N GLN A 292 1.69 4.79 10.87
CA GLN A 292 3.09 4.92 10.46
C GLN A 292 3.52 3.64 9.76
N LEU A 293 4.38 3.75 8.74
CA LEU A 293 4.77 2.60 7.93
C LEU A 293 6.28 2.61 7.65
N ALA A 294 6.89 1.43 7.77
CA ALA A 294 8.23 1.16 7.27
C ALA A 294 8.15 0.11 6.15
N LEU A 295 8.60 0.47 4.96
CA LEU A 295 8.63 -0.41 3.79
C LEU A 295 10.08 -0.80 3.48
N HIS A 296 10.40 -2.07 3.69
CA HIS A 296 11.74 -2.61 3.46
C HIS A 296 11.95 -2.93 1.99
N MET A 297 13.20 -2.88 1.53
CA MET A 297 13.54 -3.32 0.18
C MET A 297 13.19 -4.79 -0.06
N PRO A 298 12.83 -5.17 -1.29
CA PRO A 298 12.52 -6.55 -1.61
C PRO A 298 13.75 -7.43 -1.37
N VAL A 299 13.53 -8.58 -0.72
CA VAL A 299 14.56 -9.60 -0.51
C VAL A 299 14.24 -10.81 -1.37
N PRO A 300 15.22 -11.41 -2.07
CA PRO A 300 15.00 -12.64 -2.83
C PRO A 300 14.33 -13.71 -1.96
N THR A 301 13.32 -14.38 -2.52
CA THR A 301 12.59 -15.45 -1.85
C THR A 301 12.33 -16.60 -2.80
N SER A 302 12.36 -17.82 -2.27
CA SER A 302 11.97 -19.00 -3.03
C SER A 302 10.47 -19.24 -2.88
N VAL A 303 9.76 -19.36 -3.99
CA VAL A 303 8.41 -19.91 -4.03
C VAL A 303 8.48 -21.42 -4.28
N ARG A 304 7.50 -22.18 -3.82
CA ARG A 304 7.43 -23.62 -4.16
C ARG A 304 7.19 -23.76 -5.67
N THR A 305 8.17 -24.31 -6.38
CA THR A 305 7.95 -24.95 -7.67
C THR A 305 7.06 -26.17 -7.45
N ARG A 306 6.01 -26.28 -8.27
CA ARG A 306 5.24 -27.52 -8.43
C ARG A 306 5.64 -28.17 -9.73
#